data_AF-A0A667XN42-F1
#
_entry.id   AF-A0A667XN42-F1
#
_cell.length_a   1.000
_cell.length_b   1.000
_cell.length_c   1.000
_cell.angle_alpha   90.00
_cell.angle_beta   90.00
_cell.angle_gamma   90.00
#
_symmetry.space_group_name_H-M   'P 1'
#
loop_
_entity.id
_entity.type
_entity.pdbx_description
1 polymer ?
#
loop_
_entity_poly.entity_id
_entity_poly.type
_entity_poly.pdbx_seq_one_letter_code
_entity_poly.pdbx_strand_id
1 'polypeptide(L)'
;MAAQRLFNVRRQFVDGVTAPVIKDLLNDLLADGVLNERERDSVLEERRARADQAECLIDMVRKKGNEASQKLIDHLKTRDSKLHPVLFPSA
;
A
#
# COMPACT_ATOMS: atom_id res chain seq x y z
N MET A 1 -1.68 -11.02 -12.10
CA MET A 1 -1.11 -9.66 -12.24
C MET A 1 -1.17 -8.93 -10.91
N ALA A 2 -0.10 -8.26 -10.46
CA ALA A 2 -0.01 -7.68 -9.11
C ALA A 2 -1.08 -6.60 -8.85
N ALA A 3 -1.38 -5.75 -9.83
CA ALA A 3 -2.42 -4.73 -9.70
C ALA A 3 -3.81 -5.34 -9.46
N GLN A 4 -4.11 -6.47 -10.10
CA GLN A 4 -5.36 -7.20 -9.88
C GLN A 4 -5.41 -7.83 -8.48
N ARG A 5 -4.28 -8.34 -7.98
CA ARG A 5 -4.22 -8.90 -6.62
C ARG A 5 -4.52 -7.82 -5.59
N LEU A 6 -3.92 -6.63 -5.73
CA LEU A 6 -4.21 -5.48 -4.88
C LEU A 6 -5.68 -5.05 -4.95
N PHE A 7 -6.32 -5.14 -6.13
CA PHE A 7 -7.75 -4.81 -6.25
C PHE A 7 -8.61 -5.77 -5.42
N ASN A 8 -8.32 -7.07 -5.52
CA ASN A 8 -9.09 -8.10 -4.83
C ASN A 8 -8.98 -7.99 -3.30
N VAL A 9 -7.81 -7.59 -2.79
CA VAL A 9 -7.55 -7.48 -1.35
C VAL A 9 -7.78 -6.06 -0.82
N ARG A 10 -8.18 -5.10 -1.67
CA ARG A 10 -8.27 -3.66 -1.33
C ARG A 10 -9.00 -3.40 -0.03
N ARG A 11 -10.18 -4.02 0.14
CA ARG A 11 -11.00 -3.86 1.34
C ARG A 11 -10.28 -4.38 2.59
N GLN A 12 -9.73 -5.59 2.52
CA GLN A 12 -9.02 -6.20 3.64
C GLN A 12 -7.73 -5.44 3.99
N PHE A 13 -7.03 -4.89 2.99
CA PHE A 13 -5.88 -4.02 3.20
C PHE A 13 -6.30 -2.76 3.95
N VAL A 14 -7.34 -2.07 3.48
CA VAL A 14 -7.87 -0.86 4.13
C VAL A 14 -8.33 -1.15 5.55
N ASP A 15 -8.98 -2.27 5.81
CA ASP A 15 -9.45 -2.64 7.13
C ASP A 15 -8.29 -3.05 8.06
N GLY A 16 -7.30 -3.79 7.56
CA GLY A 16 -6.24 -4.40 8.38
C GLY A 16 -4.96 -3.58 8.56
N VAL A 17 -4.62 -2.68 7.63
CA VAL A 17 -3.35 -1.95 7.69
C VAL A 17 -3.38 -0.88 8.78
N THR A 18 -2.27 -0.72 9.51
CA THR A 18 -2.15 0.28 10.58
C THR A 18 -1.52 1.58 10.06
N ALA A 19 -1.80 2.70 10.73
CA ALA A 19 -1.24 4.00 10.32
C ALA A 19 0.30 4.04 10.27
N PRO A 20 1.04 3.41 11.21
CA PRO A 20 2.50 3.31 11.09
C PRO A 20 2.95 2.55 9.85
N VAL A 21 2.31 1.42 9.54
CA VAL A 21 2.64 0.62 8.34
C VAL A 21 2.35 1.41 7.07
N ILE A 22 1.25 2.17 7.00
CA ILE A 22 0.98 3.07 5.86
C ILE A 22 2.13 4.07 5.67
N LYS A 23 2.59 4.72 6.75
CA LYS A 23 3.71 5.68 6.72
C LYS A 23 4.99 5.03 6.19
N ASP A 24 5.33 3.85 6.70
CA ASP A 24 6.53 3.12 6.27
C ASP A 24 6.44 2.72 4.79
N LEU A 25 5.30 2.16 4.35
CA LEU A 25 5.09 1.79 2.95
C LEU A 25 5.21 3.00 2.00
N LEU A 26 4.70 4.15 2.40
CA LEU A 26 4.83 5.38 1.61
C LEU A 26 6.28 5.83 1.48
N ASN A 27 7.07 5.73 2.55
CA ASN A 27 8.50 6.06 2.51
C ASN A 27 9.29 5.04 1.65
N ASP A 28 8.96 3.75 1.75
CA ASP A 28 9.59 2.70 0.94
C ASP A 28 9.31 2.88 -0.55
N LEU A 29 8.05 3.18 -0.89
CA LEU A 29 7.64 3.42 -2.28
C LEU A 29 8.20 4.74 -2.84
N LEU A 30 8.44 5.73 -1.98
CA LEU A 30 9.17 6.95 -2.35
C LEU A 30 10.64 6.64 -2.65
N ALA A 31 11.31 5.87 -1.79
CA ALA A 31 12.70 5.46 -1.98
C ALA A 31 12.88 4.63 -3.27
N ASP A 32 11.90 3.80 -3.60
CA ASP A 32 11.86 3.00 -4.83
C ASP A 32 11.51 3.80 -6.10
N GLY A 33 11.22 5.10 -5.98
CA GLY A 33 10.80 5.97 -7.08
C GLY A 33 9.39 5.68 -7.63
N VAL A 34 8.59 4.89 -6.92
CA VAL A 34 7.19 4.60 -7.30
C VAL A 34 6.31 5.82 -7.04
N LEU A 35 6.50 6.45 -5.88
CA LEU A 35 5.84 7.69 -5.50
C LEU A 35 6.84 8.85 -5.59
N ASN A 36 6.33 10.04 -5.86
CA ASN A 36 7.07 11.27 -5.59
C ASN A 36 6.67 11.87 -4.23
N GLU A 37 7.44 12.87 -3.76
CA GLU A 37 7.22 13.51 -2.46
C GLU A 37 5.79 14.08 -2.34
N ARG A 38 5.28 14.72 -3.40
CA ARG A 38 3.92 15.29 -3.40
C ARG A 38 2.84 14.23 -3.27
N GLU A 39 2.98 13.11 -3.97
CA GLU A 39 2.05 11.97 -3.88
C GLU A 39 2.05 11.39 -2.47
N ARG A 40 3.24 11.19 -1.89
CA ARG A 40 3.41 10.69 -0.53
C ARG A 40 2.77 11.63 0.49
N ASP A 41 3.04 12.93 0.42
CA ASP A 41 2.48 13.91 1.34
C ASP A 41 0.96 14.03 1.19
N SER A 42 0.44 13.95 -0.04
CA SER A 42 -1.01 13.95 -0.31
C SER A 42 -1.74 12.80 0.36
N VAL A 43 -1.09 11.64 0.52
CA VAL A 43 -1.65 10.50 1.26
C VAL A 43 -1.51 10.71 2.78
N LEU A 44 -0.39 11.30 3.23
CA LEU A 44 -0.10 11.49 4.65
C LEU A 44 -0.79 12.67 5.32
N GLU A 45 -1.48 13.51 4.55
CA GLU A 45 -2.33 14.60 5.06
C GLU A 45 -2.99 14.23 6.40
N GLU A 46 -2.62 14.94 7.47
CA GLU A 46 -2.96 14.59 8.86
C GLU A 46 -4.47 14.59 9.13
N ARG A 47 -5.24 15.24 8.27
CA ARG A 47 -6.71 15.32 8.35
C ARG A 47 -7.41 14.05 7.86
N ARG A 48 -6.72 13.16 7.14
CA ARG A 48 -7.32 11.95 6.57
C ARG A 48 -7.44 10.85 7.61
N ALA A 49 -8.56 10.13 7.59
CA ALA A 49 -8.67 8.92 8.37
C ALA A 49 -7.71 7.85 7.83
N ARG A 50 -7.18 7.00 8.71
CA ARG A 50 -6.30 5.87 8.33
C ARG A 50 -6.88 5.04 7.17
N ALA A 51 -8.19 4.82 7.15
CA ALA A 51 -8.85 4.08 6.08
C ALA A 51 -8.72 4.80 4.72
N ASP A 52 -8.97 6.11 4.69
CA ASP A 52 -8.83 6.93 3.47
C ASP A 52 -7.38 6.97 2.99
N GLN A 53 -6.41 7.01 3.91
CA GLN A 53 -4.99 6.95 3.59
C GLN A 53 -4.62 5.60 2.94
N ALA A 54 -5.09 4.50 3.53
CA ALA A 54 -4.87 3.16 3.00
C ALA A 54 -5.50 2.99 1.62
N GLU A 55 -6.72 3.49 1.42
CA GLU A 55 -7.43 3.45 0.14
C GLU A 55 -6.69 4.25 -0.93
N CYS A 56 -6.24 5.46 -0.59
CA CYS A 56 -5.46 6.28 -1.51
C CYS A 56 -4.13 5.62 -1.89
N LEU A 57 -3.41 5.06 -0.92
CA LEU A 57 -2.14 4.38 -1.15
C LEU A 57 -2.31 3.21 -2.15
N ILE A 58 -3.24 2.30 -1.87
CA ILE A 58 -3.40 1.10 -2.68
C ILE A 58 -3.92 1.41 -4.10
N ASP A 59 -4.82 2.39 -4.25
CA ASP A 59 -5.32 2.79 -5.56
C ASP A 59 -4.29 3.55 -6.37
N MET A 60 -3.49 4.41 -5.73
CA MET A 60 -2.43 5.17 -6.39
C MET A 60 -1.37 4.23 -6.96
N VAL A 61 -0.90 3.28 -6.17
CA VAL A 61 0.09 2.28 -6.61
C VAL A 61 -0.49 1.38 -7.71
N ARG A 62 -1.75 0.96 -7.59
CA ARG A 62 -2.42 0.16 -8.64
C ARG A 62 -2.48 0.88 -9.98
N LYS A 63 -2.85 2.17 -9.97
CA LYS A 63 -2.97 2.98 -11.19
C LYS A 63 -1.63 3.16 -11.91
N LYS A 64 -0.51 3.09 -11.20
CA LYS A 64 0.84 3.14 -11.77
C LYS A 64 1.26 1.83 -12.46
N GLY A 65 0.53 0.74 -12.26
CA GLY A 65 0.71 -0.51 -12.98
C GLY A 65 1.27 -1.65 -12.13
N ASN A 66 1.58 -2.76 -12.80
CA ASN A 66 1.94 -4.02 -12.14
C ASN A 66 3.26 -3.98 -11.39
N GLU A 67 4.26 -3.26 -11.90
CA GLU A 67 5.58 -3.17 -11.26
C GLU A 67 5.50 -2.43 -9.92
N ALA A 68 4.86 -1.25 -9.92
CA ALA A 68 4.55 -0.50 -8.70
C ALA A 68 3.73 -1.33 -7.71
N SER A 69 2.70 -2.03 -8.21
CA SER A 69 1.86 -2.91 -7.41
C SER A 69 2.64 -4.04 -6.76
N GLN A 70 3.62 -4.61 -7.47
CA GLN A 70 4.46 -5.69 -6.94
C GLN A 70 5.35 -5.17 -5.82
N LYS A 71 5.98 -3.99 -5.98
CA LYS A 71 6.79 -3.35 -4.93
C LYS A 71 6.00 -3.13 -3.64
N LEU A 72 4.75 -2.67 -3.72
CA LEU A 72 3.90 -2.53 -2.52
C LEU A 72 3.65 -3.87 -1.82
N ILE A 73 3.42 -4.95 -2.56
CA ILE A 73 3.22 -6.29 -1.99
C ILE A 73 4.50 -6.76 -1.28
N ASP A 74 5.66 -6.56 -1.91
CA ASP A 74 6.95 -6.98 -1.37
C ASP A 74 7.33 -6.19 -0.10
N HIS A 75 7.09 -4.87 -0.09
CA HIS A 75 7.27 -4.05 1.11
C HIS A 75 6.28 -4.42 2.21
N LEU A 76 5.02 -4.70 1.88
CA LEU A 76 4.03 -5.13 2.87
C LEU A 76 4.43 -6.44 3.53
N LYS A 77 5.03 -7.38 2.79
CA LYS A 77 5.57 -8.62 3.36
C LYS A 77 6.60 -8.37 4.46
N THR A 78 7.40 -7.32 4.29
CA THR A 78 8.50 -6.95 5.20
C THR A 78 7.99 -6.12 6.39
N ARG A 79 7.06 -5.19 6.13
CA ARG A 79 6.52 -4.25 7.13
C ARG A 79 5.43 -4.84 8.00
N ASP A 80 4.62 -5.74 7.47
CA ASP A 80 3.53 -6.38 8.19
C ASP A 80 3.45 -7.89 7.85
N SER A 81 4.27 -8.65 8.56
CA SER A 81 4.36 -10.11 8.42
C SER A 81 3.09 -10.86 8.85
N LYS A 82 2.15 -10.18 9.54
CA LYS A 82 0.87 -10.75 9.93
C LYS A 82 -0.21 -10.47 8.89
N LEU A 83 -0.24 -9.26 8.34
CA LEU A 83 -1.24 -8.86 7.36
C LEU A 83 -0.94 -9.44 5.97
N HIS A 84 0.33 -9.48 5.55
CA HIS A 84 0.70 -10.01 4.24
C HIS A 84 0.12 -11.42 3.94
N PRO A 85 0.30 -12.46 4.79
CA PRO A 85 -0.23 -13.79 4.51
C PRO A 85 -1.76 -13.84 4.52
N VAL A 86 -2.44 -12.93 5.24
CA VAL A 86 -3.91 -12.83 5.23
C VAL A 86 -4.42 -12.31 3.90
N LEU A 87 -3.73 -11.31 3.32
CA LEU A 87 -4.11 -10.73 2.03
C LEU A 87 -3.64 -11.59 0.85
N PHE A 88 -2.45 -12.17 0.97
CA PHE A 88 -1.80 -12.95 -0.09
C PHE A 88 -1.47 -14.35 0.42
N PRO A 89 -2.50 -15.20 0.66
CA PRO A 89 -2.26 -16.58 1.03
C PRO A 89 -1.48 -17.27 -0.09
N SER A 90 -0.42 -17.98 0.30
CA SER A 90 0.22 -18.98 -0.56
C SER A 90 -0.80 -20.10 -0.74
N ALA A 91 -1.45 -20.13 -1.91
CA ALA A 91 -2.31 -21.23 -2.31
C ALA A 91 -1.50 -22.53 -2.45
#